data_AF-A0A944YTW6-F1
#
_entry.id   AF-A0A944YTW6-F1
#
_cell.length_a   1.000
_cell.length_b   1.000
_cell.length_c   1.000
_cell.angle_alpha   90.00
_cell.angle_beta   90.00
_cell.angle_gamma   90.00
#
_symmetry.space_group_name_H-M   'P 1'
#
loop_
_entity.id
_entity.type
_entity.pdbx_description
1 polymer ?
#
loop_
_entity_poly.entity_id
_entity_poly.type
_entity_poly.pdbx_seq_one_letter_code
_entity_poly.pdbx_strand_id
1 'polypeptide(L)' 'MDIDIKNKLDSYINNYNKSIESYNLKEALETSFSFLDDINKYVDTNEPWKLIKDESKREEVINIFFTISESLRQV' A
#
# COMPACT_ATOMS: atom_id res chain seq x y z
N MET A 1 5.04 9.64 -0.05
CA MET A 1 4.01 8.59 0.13
C MET A 1 2.66 9.23 -0.11
N ASP A 2 1.86 8.64 -0.99
CA ASP A 2 0.50 9.12 -1.27
C ASP A 2 -0.36 9.16 0.01
N ILE A 3 -1.17 10.21 0.15
CA ILE A 3 -2.00 10.46 1.33
C ILE A 3 -3.07 9.38 1.45
N ASP A 4 -3.62 8.89 0.33
CA ASP A 4 -4.65 7.85 0.36
C ASP A 4 -4.10 6.54 0.94
N ILE A 5 -2.94 6.11 0.46
CA ILE A 5 -2.27 4.89 0.93
C ILE A 5 -1.81 5.04 2.37
N LYS A 6 -1.39 6.24 2.79
CA LYS A 6 -1.02 6.48 4.19
C LYS A 6 -2.20 6.30 5.14
N ASN A 7 -3.38 6.82 4.80
CA ASN A 7 -4.58 6.64 5.61
C ASN A 7 -5.01 5.17 5.68
N LYS A 8 -4.91 4.44 4.55
CA LYS A 8 -5.16 2.99 4.52
C LYS A 8 -4.16 2.21 5.37
N LEU A 9 -2.88 2.61 5.34
CA LEU A 9 -1.82 2.02 6.17
C LEU A 9 -2.12 2.21 7.67
N ASP A 10 -2.49 3.42 8.08
CA ASP A 10 -2.83 3.70 9.48
C ASP A 10 -4.04 2.86 9.95
N SER A 11 -5.04 2.69 9.08
CA SER A 11 -6.17 1.79 9.34
C SER A 11 -5.75 0.32 9.41
N TYR A 12 -4.87 -0.13 8.51
CA TYR A 12 -4.32 -1.49 8.50
C TYR A 12 -3.60 -1.80 9.82
N ILE A 13 -2.67 -0.93 10.25
CA ILE A 13 -1.90 -1.12 11.47
C ILE A 13 -2.83 -1.21 12.69
N ASN A 14 -3.85 -0.36 12.77
CA ASN A 14 -4.80 -0.38 13.87
C ASN A 14 -5.63 -1.68 13.91
N ASN A 15 -6.13 -2.13 12.76
CA ASN A 15 -6.93 -3.36 12.66
C ASN A 15 -6.09 -4.62 12.89
N TYR A 16 -4.87 -4.63 12.35
CA TYR A 16 -3.90 -5.70 12.58
C TYR A 16 -3.57 -5.83 14.07
N ASN A 17 -3.22 -4.72 14.74
CA ASN A 17 -2.92 -4.74 16.17
C ASN A 17 -4.10 -5.24 17.00
N LYS A 18 -5.34 -4.78 16.73
CA LYS A 18 -6.54 -5.27 17.41
C LYS A 18 -6.80 -6.76 17.18
N SER A 19 -6.55 -7.24 15.96
CA SER A 19 -6.70 -8.66 15.62
C SER A 19 -5.67 -9.53 16.35
N ILE A 20 -4.43 -9.03 16.47
CA ILE A 20 -3.37 -9.70 17.23
C ILE A 20 -3.67 -9.68 18.75
N GLU A 21 -4.13 -8.55 19.30
CA GLU A 21 -4.52 -8.43 20.71
C GLU A 21 -5.67 -9.37 21.09
N SER A 22 -6.60 -9.61 20.16
CA SER A 22 -7.71 -10.56 20.32
C SER A 22 -7.35 -12.02 19.99
N TYR A 23 -6.06 -12.29 19.71
CA TYR A 23 -5.54 -13.60 19.27
C TYR A 23 -6.20 -14.14 17.99
N ASN A 24 -6.84 -13.28 17.18
CA ASN A 24 -7.47 -13.65 15.93
C ASN A 24 -6.49 -13.52 14.75
N LEU A 25 -5.59 -14.51 14.63
CA LEU A 25 -4.58 -14.55 13.55
C LEU A 25 -5.19 -14.61 12.15
N LYS A 26 -6.39 -15.19 12.02
CA LYS A 26 -7.08 -15.27 10.73
C LYS A 26 -7.47 -13.87 10.23
N GLU A 27 -8.06 -13.07 11.10
CA GLU A 27 -8.48 -11.70 10.77
C GLU A 27 -7.28 -10.78 10.54
N ALA A 28 -6.19 -10.98 11.28
CA ALA A 28 -4.94 -10.27 11.03
C ALA A 28 -4.41 -10.54 9.61
N LEU A 29 -4.38 -11.81 9.18
CA LEU A 29 -3.99 -12.21 7.82
C LEU A 29 -4.93 -11.64 6.75
N GLU A 30 -6.25 -11.73 6.96
CA GLU A 30 -7.23 -11.16 6.04
C GLU A 30 -7.05 -9.65 5.88
N THR A 31 -6.74 -8.94 6.97
CA THR A 31 -6.47 -7.49 6.93
C THR A 31 -5.20 -7.19 6.13
N SER A 32 -4.13 -7.98 6.28
CA SER A 32 -2.90 -7.84 5.48
C SER A 32 -3.18 -8.06 3.99
N PHE A 33 -3.90 -9.11 3.61
CA PHE A 33 -4.27 -9.35 2.21
C PHE A 33 -5.16 -8.24 1.64
N SER A 34 -6.11 -7.73 2.42
CA SER A 34 -6.95 -6.60 1.99
C SER A 34 -6.11 -5.35 1.71
N PHE A 35 -5.08 -5.07 2.53
CA PHE A 35 -4.18 -3.94 2.29
C PHE A 35 -3.30 -4.16 1.05
N LEU A 36 -2.83 -5.38 0.81
CA LEU A 36 -2.10 -5.74 -0.41
C LEU A 36 -2.97 -5.53 -1.68
N ASP A 37 -4.25 -5.86 -1.62
CA ASP A 37 -5.19 -5.61 -2.73
C ASP A 37 -5.39 -4.11 -3.01
N ASP A 38 -5.38 -3.29 -1.97
CA ASP A 38 -5.43 -1.83 -2.11
C ASP A 38 -4.17 -1.27 -2.79
N ILE A 39 -2.99 -1.81 -2.45
CA ILE A 39 -1.74 -1.45 -3.13
C ILE A 39 -1.80 -1.87 -4.60
N ASN A 40 -2.29 -3.07 -4.90
CA ASN A 40 -2.45 -3.53 -6.28
C ASN A 40 -3.36 -2.58 -7.09
N LYS A 41 -4.50 -2.16 -6.53
CA LYS A 41 -5.38 -1.17 -7.18
C LYS A 41 -4.69 0.17 -7.40
N TYR A 42 -3.86 0.61 -6.45
CA TYR A 42 -3.08 1.84 -6.59
C TYR A 42 -2.06 1.75 -7.74
N VAL A 43 -1.37 0.61 -7.86
CA VAL A 43 -0.47 0.34 -8.98
C VAL A 43 -1.23 0.37 -10.31
N ASP A 44 -2.39 -0.27 -10.38
CA ASP A 44 -3.23 -0.31 -11.58
C ASP A 44 -3.78 1.06 -11.97
N THR A 45 -4.12 1.91 -10.99
CA THR A 45 -4.65 3.25 -11.27
C THR A 45 -3.57 4.21 -11.78
N ASN A 46 -2.34 4.07 -11.27
CA ASN A 46 -1.23 4.95 -11.64
C ASN A 46 -0.45 4.46 -12.86
N GLU A 47 -0.60 3.18 -13.26
CA GLU A 47 0.03 2.56 -14.42
C GLU A 47 1.50 3.00 -14.63
N PRO A 48 2.40 2.79 -13.64
CA PRO A 48 3.74 3.36 -13.64
C PRO A 48 4.59 2.92 -14.86
N TRP A 49 4.31 1.75 -15.43
CA TRP A 49 4.95 1.26 -16.66
C TRP A 49 4.64 2.09 -17.91
N LYS A 50 3.54 2.86 -17.92
CA LYS A 50 3.24 3.82 -18.99
C LYS A 50 3.93 5.16 -18.72
N LEU A 51 3.89 5.62 -17.46
CA LEU A 51 4.48 6.90 -17.05
C LEU A 51 6.01 6.91 -17.15
N ILE A 52 6.67 5.77 -16.99
CA ILE A 52 8.13 5.66 -17.07
C ILE A 52 8.71 6.03 -18.45
N LYS A 53 7.87 6.06 -19.50
CA LYS A 53 8.27 6.45 -20.85
C LYS A 53 8.37 7.97 -21.02
N ASP A 54 7.81 8.75 -20.10
CA ASP A 54 7.86 10.22 -20.09
C ASP A 54 8.93 10.70 -19.10
N GLU A 55 10.06 11.19 -19.60
CA GLU A 55 11.17 11.67 -18.77
C GLU A 55 10.77 12.85 -17.87
N SER A 56 9.75 13.63 -18.24
CA SER A 56 9.26 14.76 -17.45
C SER A 56 8.51 14.31 -16.19
N LYS A 57 8.06 13.04 -16.14
CA LYS A 57 7.29 12.46 -15.02
C LYS A 57 8.11 11.51 -14.15
N ARG A 58 9.42 11.51 -14.31
CA ARG A 58 10.32 10.61 -13.57
C ARG A 58 10.17 10.73 -12.05
N GLU A 59 9.98 11.94 -11.54
CA GLU A 59 9.83 12.20 -10.10
C GLU A 59 8.53 11.60 -9.54
N GLU A 60 7.43 11.69 -10.30
CA GLU A 60 6.14 11.10 -9.97
C GLU A 60 6.21 9.56 -9.94
N VAL A 61 6.88 8.97 -10.93
CA VAL A 61 7.13 7.52 -11.01
C VAL A 61 7.95 7.04 -9.80
N ILE A 62 8.99 7.79 -9.41
CA ILE A 62 9.80 7.47 -8.21
C ILE A 62 8.93 7.53 -6.95
N ASN A 63 8.05 8.52 -6.80
CA ASN A 63 7.16 8.62 -5.65
C ASN A 63 6.13 7.47 -5.60
N ILE A 64 5.64 7.01 -6.75
CA ILE A 64 4.77 5.82 -6.86
C ILE A 64 5.52 4.57 -6.38
N PHE A 65 6.73 4.32 -6.90
CA PHE A 65 7.56 3.17 -6.49
C PHE A 65 7.95 3.24 -5.01
N PHE A 66 8.26 4.43 -4.50
CA PHE A 66 8.53 4.64 -3.08
C PHE A 66 7.31 4.29 -2.23
N THR A 67 6.12 4.73 -2.63
CA THR A 67 4.86 4.44 -1.93
C THR A 67 4.57 2.94 -1.90
N ILE A 68 4.74 2.24 -3.03
CA ILE A 68 4.54 0.78 -3.09
C ILE A 68 5.55 0.05 -2.19
N SER A 69 6.83 0.40 -2.28
CA SER A 69 7.90 -0.27 -1.54
C SER A 69 7.76 -0.07 -0.02
N GLU A 70 7.46 1.16 0.41
CA GLU A 70 7.21 1.43 1.83
C GLU A 70 5.94 0.73 2.34
N SER A 71 4.90 0.61 1.51
CA SER A 71 3.68 -0.09 1.92
C SER A 71 3.93 -1.58 2.11
N LEU A 72 4.71 -2.21 1.22
CA LEU A 72 5.12 -3.61 1.35
C LEU A 72 6.03 -3.85 2.56
N ARG A 73 6.83 -2.86 2.98
CA ARG A 73 7.70 -2.97 4.16
C ARG A 73 6.92 -3.04 5.48
N GLN A 74 5.69 -2.54 5.50
CA GLN A 74 4.87 -2.43 6.72
C GLN A 74 3.97 -3.64 6.97
N VAL A 75 3.80 -4.49 5.95
CA VAL A 75 3.08 -5.77 6.05
C VAL A 75 4.03 -6.84 6.55
#